data_AF-A0A1Y5E828-F1
#
_entry.id   AF-A0A1Y5E828-F1
#
_cell.length_a   1.000
_cell.length_b   1.000
_cell.length_c   1.000
_cell.angle_alpha   90.00
_cell.angle_beta   90.00
_cell.angle_gamma   90.00
#
_symmetry.space_group_name_H-M   'P 1'
#
loop_
_entity.id
_entity.type
_entity.pdbx_description
1 polymer ?
#
loop_
_entity_poly.entity_id
_entity_poly.type
_entity_poly.pdbx_seq_one_letter_code
_entity_poly.pdbx_strand_id
1 'polypeptide(L)'
;MSHYRYNILLRFLLVAIGLSGSSAFAANKMVELTISGDPGQNFSGDCYLKQRTGPLQRHRVKGQVPARFLFPALAFRCNLEKQEATGSLVATIIRDGIKEHVQKSRYPLKWVVVQSSGPWGHANGAVFASRPILR
;
A
#
# COMPACT_ATOMS: atom_id res chain seq x y z
N MET A 1 47.48 -26.52 -44.94
CA MET A 1 47.13 -26.65 -43.50
C MET A 1 46.97 -25.25 -42.92
N SER A 2 45.94 -25.05 -42.09
CA SER A 2 45.83 -23.97 -41.08
C SER A 2 45.26 -22.60 -41.48
N HIS A 3 43.96 -22.52 -41.84
CA HIS A 3 43.20 -21.25 -41.82
C HIS A 3 41.78 -21.39 -41.22
N TYR A 4 41.58 -22.30 -40.26
CA TYR A 4 40.25 -22.59 -39.69
C TYR A 4 40.18 -22.50 -38.16
N ARG A 5 41.03 -21.66 -37.52
CA ARG A 5 41.09 -21.58 -36.04
C ARG A 5 40.60 -20.27 -35.43
N TYR A 6 40.23 -19.26 -36.21
CA TYR A 6 39.92 -17.91 -35.70
C TYR A 6 38.45 -17.50 -35.71
N ASN A 7 37.50 -18.38 -36.05
CA ASN A 7 36.09 -17.99 -36.22
C ASN A 7 35.11 -18.49 -35.14
N ILE A 8 35.57 -19.32 -34.20
CA ILE A 8 34.71 -19.88 -33.15
C ILE A 8 34.72 -19.03 -31.87
N LEU A 9 35.87 -18.44 -31.52
CA LEU A 9 35.99 -17.59 -30.32
C LEU A 9 35.22 -16.26 -30.43
N LEU A 10 35.06 -15.71 -31.63
CA LEU A 10 34.32 -14.45 -31.83
C LEU A 10 32.80 -14.60 -31.69
N ARG A 11 32.25 -15.80 -31.95
CA ARG A 11 30.80 -16.05 -31.86
C ARG A 11 30.33 -16.26 -30.42
N PHE A 12 31.21 -16.70 -29.52
CA PHE A 12 30.88 -16.84 -28.10
C PHE A 12 30.87 -15.50 -27.35
N LEU A 13 31.59 -14.48 -27.83
CA LEU A 13 31.66 -13.17 -27.17
C LEU A 13 30.38 -12.32 -27.39
N LEU A 14 29.67 -12.52 -28.50
CA LEU A 14 28.45 -11.75 -28.83
C LEU A 14 27.19 -12.24 -28.09
N VAL A 15 27.18 -13.46 -27.55
CA VAL A 15 26.04 -13.99 -26.77
C VAL A 15 26.08 -13.52 -25.31
N ALA A 16 27.26 -13.17 -24.80
CA ALA A 16 27.43 -12.75 -23.40
C ALA A 16 26.97 -11.30 -23.09
N ILE A 17 26.73 -10.47 -24.11
CA ILE A 17 26.35 -9.05 -23.92
C ILE A 17 24.82 -8.86 -23.87
N GLY A 18 24.02 -9.86 -24.26
CA GLY A 18 22.56 -9.74 -24.33
C GLY A 18 21.79 -9.89 -23.01
N LEU A 19 22.45 -10.20 -21.89
CA LEU A 19 21.78 -10.58 -20.63
C LEU A 19 21.85 -9.53 -19.51
N SER A 20 22.49 -8.38 -19.73
CA SER A 20 22.76 -7.40 -18.67
C SER A 20 21.78 -6.22 -18.65
N GLY A 21 20.55 -6.43 -19.11
CA GLY A 21 19.54 -5.39 -19.28
C GLY A 21 18.26 -5.63 -18.48
N SER A 22 18.32 -6.35 -17.35
CA SER A 22 17.20 -6.35 -16.40
C SER A 22 17.18 -4.99 -15.71
N SER A 23 16.55 -4.02 -16.36
CA SER A 23 16.16 -2.77 -15.72
C SER A 23 15.43 -3.14 -14.43
N ALA A 24 16.06 -2.84 -13.29
CA ALA A 24 15.37 -2.83 -12.02
C ALA A 24 14.22 -1.84 -12.19
N PHE A 25 13.02 -2.37 -12.48
CA PHE A 25 11.81 -1.59 -12.43
C PHE A 25 11.86 -0.86 -11.10
N ALA A 26 11.95 0.47 -11.14
CA ALA A 26 11.89 1.29 -9.95
C ALA A 26 10.61 0.88 -9.24
N ALA A 27 10.74 0.03 -8.22
CA ALA A 27 9.60 -0.50 -7.51
C ALA A 27 8.97 0.72 -6.85
N ASN A 28 7.86 1.19 -7.43
CA ASN A 28 7.05 2.21 -6.80
C ASN A 28 6.76 1.68 -5.40
N LYS A 29 7.26 2.35 -4.37
CA LYS A 29 7.09 1.91 -2.98
C LYS A 29 5.59 1.88 -2.71
N MET A 30 5.02 0.68 -2.65
CA MET A 30 3.60 0.48 -2.40
C MET A 30 3.37 0.44 -0.89
N VAL A 31 2.30 1.08 -0.43
CA VAL A 31 1.83 0.92 0.95
C VAL A 31 0.46 0.31 0.89
N GLU A 32 0.28 -0.72 1.70
CA GLU A 32 -0.92 -1.52 1.71
C GLU A 32 -1.80 -1.16 2.90
N LEU A 33 -3.10 -1.11 2.62
CA LEU A 33 -4.16 -1.09 3.61
C LEU A 33 -4.97 -2.38 3.48
N THR A 34 -4.94 -3.21 4.51
CA THR A 34 -5.84 -4.36 4.64
C THR A 34 -6.95 -4.03 5.62
N ILE A 35 -8.18 -4.31 5.22
CA ILE A 35 -9.40 -4.17 6.01
C ILE A 35 -9.92 -5.56 6.35
N SER A 36 -9.96 -5.89 7.62
CA SER A 36 -10.51 -7.13 8.18
C SER A 36 -11.51 -6.82 9.30
N GLY A 37 -11.94 -7.81 10.06
CA GLY A 37 -12.94 -7.67 11.12
C GLY A 37 -14.09 -8.65 10.91
N ASP A 38 -15.30 -8.21 11.20
CA ASP A 38 -16.48 -9.07 11.10
C ASP A 38 -16.84 -9.29 9.62
N PRO A 39 -16.88 -10.53 9.13
CA PRO A 39 -17.17 -10.83 7.73
C PRO A 39 -18.49 -10.23 7.29
N GLY A 40 -18.52 -9.61 6.10
CA GLY A 40 -19.73 -9.02 5.58
C GLY A 40 -19.99 -7.56 6.00
N GLN A 41 -19.24 -7.02 6.97
CA GLN A 41 -19.35 -5.62 7.37
C GLN A 41 -19.01 -4.68 6.21
N ASN A 42 -19.93 -3.78 5.86
CA ASN A 42 -19.71 -2.76 4.84
C ASN A 42 -18.94 -1.56 5.41
N PHE A 43 -18.05 -0.99 4.58
CA PHE A 43 -17.32 0.21 4.92
C PHE A 43 -17.17 1.17 3.74
N SER A 44 -16.95 2.44 4.04
CA SER A 44 -16.53 3.44 3.06
C SER A 44 -15.65 4.49 3.70
N GLY A 45 -14.81 5.16 2.93
CA GLY A 45 -13.87 6.11 3.50
C GLY A 45 -13.07 6.86 2.47
N ASP A 46 -12.27 7.79 2.96
CA ASP A 46 -11.37 8.59 2.13
C ASP A 46 -9.94 8.37 2.59
N CYS A 47 -9.07 8.03 1.65
CA CYS A 47 -7.64 7.90 1.82
C CYS A 47 -6.94 9.10 1.17
N TYR A 48 -6.11 9.80 1.93
CA TYR A 48 -5.29 10.91 1.49
C TYR A 48 -3.87 10.41 1.27
N LEU A 49 -3.47 10.35 0.00
CA LEU A 49 -2.21 9.77 -0.44
C LEU A 49 -1.16 10.88 -0.58
N LYS A 50 -0.02 10.70 0.08
CA LYS A 50 1.14 11.58 -0.06
C LYS A 50 2.10 11.00 -1.09
N GLN A 51 2.14 11.65 -2.25
CA GLN A 51 3.15 11.43 -3.29
C GLN A 51 4.50 12.05 -2.86
N ARG A 52 5.59 11.69 -3.54
CA ARG A 52 6.92 12.29 -3.30
C ARG A 52 6.90 13.80 -3.48
N THR A 53 6.18 14.28 -4.48
CA THR A 53 6.00 15.69 -4.80
C THR A 53 4.51 15.98 -4.97
N GLY A 54 4.11 17.23 -4.71
CA GLY A 54 2.73 17.68 -4.92
C GLY A 54 1.80 17.53 -3.71
N PRO A 55 0.52 17.89 -3.93
CA PRO A 55 -0.51 17.91 -2.90
C PRO A 55 -0.95 16.50 -2.49
N LEU A 56 -1.68 16.41 -1.37
CA LEU A 56 -2.36 15.17 -1.00
C LEU A 56 -3.44 14.83 -2.03
N GLN A 57 -3.42 13.61 -2.54
CA GLN A 57 -4.46 13.10 -3.44
C GLN A 57 -5.50 12.34 -2.64
N ARG A 58 -6.77 12.73 -2.77
CA ARG A 58 -7.88 12.01 -2.14
C ARG A 58 -8.32 10.85 -3.02
N HIS A 59 -8.41 9.66 -2.44
CA HIS A 59 -8.93 8.45 -3.05
C HIS A 59 -10.07 7.89 -2.21
N ARG A 60 -11.24 7.65 -2.82
CA ARG A 60 -12.40 7.06 -2.14
C ARG A 60 -12.26 5.55 -2.12
N VAL A 61 -12.32 4.95 -0.93
CA VAL A 61 -12.39 3.49 -0.76
C VAL A 61 -13.78 3.09 -0.27
N LYS A 62 -14.29 1.96 -0.77
CA LYS A 62 -15.54 1.35 -0.31
C LYS A 62 -15.48 -0.15 -0.57
N GLY A 63 -16.19 -0.93 0.23
CA GLY A 63 -16.26 -2.37 0.04
C GLY A 63 -16.85 -3.07 1.26
N GLN A 64 -16.64 -4.37 1.27
CA GLN A 64 -17.06 -5.27 2.33
C GLN A 64 -15.83 -5.94 2.94
N VAL A 65 -15.87 -6.26 4.23
CA VAL A 65 -14.81 -7.03 4.91
C VAL A 65 -14.82 -8.49 4.42
N PRO A 66 -13.66 -9.08 4.04
CA PRO A 66 -12.32 -8.48 4.00
C PRO A 66 -12.01 -7.75 2.67
N ALA A 67 -11.17 -6.73 2.72
CA ALA A 67 -10.69 -5.99 1.54
C ALA A 67 -9.21 -5.62 1.65
N ARG A 68 -8.54 -5.43 0.51
CA ARG A 68 -7.13 -5.06 0.41
C ARG A 68 -6.93 -3.96 -0.63
N PHE A 69 -6.15 -2.94 -0.29
CA PHE A 69 -5.83 -1.82 -1.16
C PHE A 69 -4.31 -1.62 -1.22
N LEU A 70 -3.77 -1.43 -2.42
CA LEU A 70 -2.38 -1.10 -2.65
C LEU A 70 -2.28 0.32 -3.19
N PHE A 71 -1.60 1.20 -2.47
CA PHE A 71 -1.44 2.60 -2.87
C PHE A 71 -0.03 2.86 -3.40
N PRO A 72 0.11 3.39 -4.64
CA PRO A 72 1.38 3.86 -5.16
C PRO A 72 1.72 5.24 -4.56
N ALA A 73 1.97 5.28 -3.25
CA ALA A 73 2.17 6.50 -2.49
C ALA A 73 3.31 6.33 -1.48
N LEU A 74 3.93 7.43 -1.08
CA LEU A 74 4.99 7.42 -0.07
C LEU A 74 4.40 7.09 1.31
N ALA A 75 3.23 7.68 1.59
CA ALA A 75 2.46 7.46 2.81
C ALA A 75 0.97 7.74 2.56
N PHE A 76 0.08 7.23 3.42
CA PHE A 76 -1.34 7.56 3.37
C PHE A 76 -1.93 7.80 4.76
N ARG A 77 -3.05 8.53 4.78
CA ARG A 77 -3.98 8.57 5.90
C ARG A 77 -5.38 8.22 5.42
N CYS A 78 -6.02 7.23 6.01
CA CYS A 78 -7.39 6.85 5.66
C CYS A 78 -8.34 7.09 6.82
N ASN A 79 -9.50 7.66 6.51
CA ASN A 79 -10.64 7.78 7.42
C ASN A 79 -11.73 6.84 6.90
N LEU A 80 -11.94 5.74 7.60
CA LEU A 80 -12.86 4.66 7.25
C LEU A 80 -14.07 4.71 8.16
N GLU A 81 -15.26 4.61 7.60
CA GLU A 81 -16.52 4.50 8.32
C GLU A 81 -17.09 3.10 8.13
N LYS A 82 -17.50 2.50 9.25
CA LYS A 82 -18.41 1.36 9.26
C LYS A 82 -19.83 1.84 8.91
N GLN A 83 -20.49 1.19 7.96
CA GLN A 83 -21.88 1.54 7.65
C GLN A 83 -22.81 1.28 8.85
N GLU A 84 -22.61 0.14 9.51
CA GLU A 84 -23.29 -0.20 10.76
C GLU A 84 -22.40 0.09 11.98
N ALA A 85 -22.98 0.58 13.07
CA ALA A 85 -22.24 0.85 14.30
C ALA A 85 -21.84 -0.44 15.03
N THR A 86 -22.65 -1.48 14.88
CA THR A 86 -22.39 -2.86 15.31
C THR A 86 -21.26 -3.48 14.51
N GLY A 87 -20.60 -4.47 15.12
CA GLY A 87 -19.49 -5.18 14.52
C GLY A 87 -18.15 -4.46 14.49
N SER A 88 -17.11 -5.17 14.06
CA SER A 88 -15.72 -4.74 14.09
C SER A 88 -15.13 -4.53 12.69
N LEU A 89 -14.37 -3.44 12.54
CA LEU A 89 -13.50 -3.15 11.41
C LEU A 89 -12.07 -3.02 11.92
N VAL A 90 -11.14 -3.73 11.30
CA VAL A 90 -9.72 -3.72 11.62
C VAL A 90 -8.97 -3.22 10.41
N ALA A 91 -8.33 -2.06 10.54
CA ALA A 91 -7.48 -1.49 9.51
C ALA A 91 -6.01 -1.80 9.84
N THR A 92 -5.33 -2.52 8.95
CA THR A 92 -3.92 -2.89 9.08
C THR A 92 -3.11 -2.20 8.00
N ILE A 93 -2.04 -1.53 8.41
CA ILE A 93 -1.08 -0.90 7.50
C ILE A 93 0.09 -1.86 7.30
N ILE A 94 0.40 -2.17 6.04
CA ILE A 94 1.51 -3.04 5.68
C ILE A 94 2.42 -2.30 4.71
N ARG A 95 3.73 -2.33 4.95
CA ARG A 95 4.75 -1.79 4.06
C ARG A 95 5.86 -2.82 3.90
N ASP A 96 6.23 -3.10 2.65
CA ASP A 96 7.28 -4.08 2.32
C ASP A 96 7.07 -5.44 3.03
N GLY A 97 5.79 -5.86 3.18
CA GLY A 97 5.39 -7.09 3.87
C GLY A 97 5.35 -7.01 5.41
N ILE A 98 5.76 -5.89 6.01
CA ILE A 98 5.81 -5.69 7.46
C ILE A 98 4.58 -4.89 7.92
N LYS A 99 3.92 -5.35 8.99
CA LYS A 99 2.80 -4.62 9.62
C LYS A 99 3.35 -3.42 10.38
N GLU A 100 3.01 -2.20 9.93
CA GLU A 100 3.39 -0.96 10.62
C GLU A 100 2.44 -0.63 11.76
N HIS A 101 1.13 -0.85 11.58
CA HIS A 101 0.11 -0.51 12.56
C HIS A 101 -1.18 -1.31 12.35
N VAL A 102 -1.93 -1.52 13.44
CA VAL A 102 -3.25 -2.17 13.42
C VAL A 102 -4.21 -1.36 14.30
N GLN A 103 -5.31 -0.90 13.71
CA GLN A 103 -6.37 -0.21 14.44
C GLN A 103 -7.68 -0.99 14.34
N LYS A 104 -8.21 -1.43 15.48
CA LYS A 104 -9.51 -2.08 15.58
C LYS A 104 -10.57 -1.10 16.08
N SER A 105 -11.73 -1.06 15.41
CA SER A 105 -12.92 -0.37 15.90
C SER A 105 -13.60 -1.18 17.00
N ARG A 106 -14.34 -0.51 17.88
CA ARG A 106 -15.29 -1.12 18.82
C ARG A 106 -16.60 -0.36 18.80
N TYR A 107 -17.71 -0.99 19.17
CA TYR A 107 -18.96 -0.27 19.41
C TYR A 107 -18.76 0.82 20.49
N PRO A 108 -19.35 2.03 20.36
CA PRO A 108 -20.17 2.54 19.26
C PRO A 108 -19.37 3.34 18.21
N LEU A 109 -18.04 3.16 18.16
CA LEU A 109 -17.14 3.95 17.32
C LEU A 109 -17.24 3.50 15.86
N LYS A 110 -17.80 4.36 15.01
CA LYS A 110 -18.01 4.10 13.58
C LYS A 110 -16.79 4.40 12.72
N TRP A 111 -15.95 5.34 13.15
CA TRP A 111 -14.84 5.83 12.35
C TRP A 111 -13.52 5.24 12.82
N VAL A 112 -12.75 4.70 11.88
CA VAL A 112 -11.38 4.21 12.05
C VAL A 112 -10.47 5.11 11.23
N VAL A 113 -9.50 5.74 11.89
CA VAL A 113 -8.44 6.48 11.22
C VAL A 113 -7.16 5.70 11.33
N VAL A 114 -6.46 5.55 10.22
CA VAL A 114 -5.12 4.97 10.16
C VAL A 114 -4.22 5.86 9.33
N GLN A 115 -2.97 5.99 9.76
CA GLN A 115 -1.95 6.77 9.09
C GLN A 115 -0.68 5.93 9.03
N SER A 116 -0.13 5.73 7.83
CA SER A 116 1.11 4.96 7.65
C SER A 116 2.32 5.74 8.13
N SER A 117 3.50 5.14 8.24
CA SER A 117 4.73 5.92 8.46
C SER A 117 5.01 6.83 7.25
N GLY A 118 5.64 7.99 7.47
CA GLY A 118 5.91 8.96 6.41
C GLY A 118 6.33 10.36 6.88
N PRO A 119 6.08 11.41 6.09
CA PRO A 119 6.45 12.80 6.42
C PRO A 119 5.84 13.37 7.71
N TRP A 120 4.84 12.69 8.26
CA TRP A 120 4.16 13.03 9.51
C TRP A 120 4.61 12.16 10.70
N GLY A 121 5.69 11.38 10.54
CA GLY A 121 6.25 10.52 11.58
C GLY A 121 5.83 9.05 11.45
N HIS A 122 5.77 8.36 12.59
CA HIS A 122 5.46 6.93 12.66
C HIS A 122 3.99 6.63 12.39
N ALA A 123 3.73 5.38 11.95
CA ALA A 123 2.38 4.89 11.75
C ALA A 123 1.55 4.92 13.05
N ASN A 124 0.29 5.34 12.95
CA ASN A 124 -0.64 5.42 14.07
C ASN A 124 -2.09 5.25 13.62
N GLY A 125 -3.00 5.23 14.59
CA GLY A 125 -4.42 5.09 14.35
C GLY A 125 -5.25 5.57 15.54
N ALA A 126 -6.52 5.81 15.27
CA ALA A 126 -7.50 6.21 16.28
C ALA A 126 -8.92 5.83 15.83
N VAL A 127 -9.85 5.86 16.78
CA VAL A 127 -11.25 5.49 16.56
C VAL A 127 -12.18 6.55 17.13
N PHE A 128 -13.27 6.85 16.42
CA PHE A 128 -14.16 7.97 16.74
C PHE A 128 -15.63 7.58 16.55
N ALA A 129 -16.51 8.22 17.32
CA ALA A 129 -17.95 8.08 17.14
C ALA A 129 -18.43 8.85 15.89
N SER A 130 -17.83 10.01 15.61
CA SER A 130 -18.15 10.89 14.48
C SER A 130 -16.95 11.07 13.54
N ARG A 131 -17.21 11.61 12.34
CA ARG A 131 -16.17 11.80 11.32
C ARG A 131 -15.08 12.75 11.82
N PRO A 132 -13.82 12.31 11.93
CA PRO A 132 -12.74 13.19 12.34
C PRO A 132 -12.35 14.13 11.19
N ILE A 133 -12.05 15.37 11.56
CA ILE A 133 -11.55 16.40 10.65
C ILE A 133 -10.11 16.06 10.27
N LEU A 134 -9.74 16.31 9.01
CA LEU A 134 -8.35 16.26 8.59
C LEU A 134 -7.61 17.42 9.28
N ARG A 135 -7.00 17.15 10.43
CA ARG A 135 -5.92 17.99 10.97
C ARG A 135 -4.64 17.76 10.19
#